data_AF-A0A3D4DY91-F1
#
_entry.id   AF-A0A3D4DY91-F1
#
_cell.length_a   1.000
_cell.length_b   1.000
_cell.length_c   1.000
_cell.angle_alpha   90.00
_cell.angle_beta   90.00
_cell.angle_gamma   90.00
#
_symmetry.space_group_name_H-M   'P 1'
#
loop_
_entity.id
_entity.type
_entity.pdbx_description
1 polymer ?
#
loop_
_entity_poly.entity_id
_entity_poly.type
_entity_poly.pdbx_seq_one_letter_code
_entity_poly.pdbx_strand_id
1 'polypeptide(L)'
;MGFPGTWMTESESVVYRVVPKCACSSIGQIMYYSDNGRFFDGDVHDAAEGLHKWAMEDSQPLIAANVKAHKSYAFTAVRNPYGRILSSFFDKICGIQRNGRRYRGNLVPLLVQKYGVEVGDPENGFEF
;
A
#
# COMPACT_ATOMS: atom_id res chain seq x y z
N MET A 1 13.39 -14.49 -11.08
CA MET A 1 13.05 -13.10 -10.69
C MET A 1 11.58 -13.08 -10.28
N GLY A 2 11.24 -12.55 -9.11
CA GLY A 2 9.84 -12.49 -8.64
C GLY A 2 9.13 -11.19 -9.07
N PHE A 3 7.86 -11.04 -8.68
CA PHE A 3 7.05 -9.84 -8.96
C PHE A 3 6.61 -9.10 -7.67
N PRO A 4 7.54 -8.71 -6.76
CA PRO A 4 7.22 -8.18 -5.43
C PRO A 4 6.46 -6.87 -5.49
N GLY A 5 5.25 -6.78 -4.95
CA GLY A 5 4.39 -5.58 -5.08
C GLY A 5 3.48 -5.60 -6.31
N THR A 6 3.11 -6.79 -6.78
CA THR A 6 2.10 -6.99 -7.81
C THR A 6 0.83 -7.56 -7.18
N TRP A 7 -0.30 -6.94 -7.47
CA TRP A 7 -1.64 -7.40 -7.11
C TRP A 7 -2.38 -7.78 -8.39
N MET A 8 -3.28 -8.74 -8.31
CA MET A 8 -4.09 -9.21 -9.42
C MET A 8 -5.48 -9.58 -8.90
N THR A 9 -6.51 -9.33 -9.70
CA THR A 9 -7.87 -9.82 -9.42
C THR A 9 -7.90 -11.35 -9.37
N GLU A 10 -8.81 -11.96 -8.61
CA GLU A 10 -8.97 -13.44 -8.58
C GLU A 10 -9.49 -13.98 -9.91
N SER A 11 -10.27 -13.17 -10.64
CA SER A 11 -10.63 -13.41 -12.04
C SER A 11 -9.42 -13.40 -13.00
N GLU A 12 -8.23 -13.08 -12.49
CA GLU A 12 -7.00 -12.81 -13.22
C GLU A 12 -7.14 -11.75 -14.33
N SER A 13 -8.20 -10.96 -14.34
CA SER A 13 -8.52 -10.04 -15.46
C SER A 13 -7.63 -8.79 -15.51
N VAL A 14 -7.07 -8.38 -14.38
CA VAL A 14 -6.30 -7.14 -14.25
C VAL A 14 -5.12 -7.33 -13.29
N VAL A 15 -3.96 -6.80 -13.68
CA VAL A 15 -2.73 -6.79 -12.87
C VAL A 15 -2.38 -5.34 -12.50
N TYR A 16 -2.26 -5.06 -11.22
CA TYR A 16 -1.81 -3.77 -10.69
C TYR A 16 -0.40 -3.87 -10.11
N ARG A 17 0.52 -3.07 -10.67
CA ARG A 17 1.84 -2.88 -10.10
C ARG A 17 1.77 -1.78 -9.04
N VAL A 18 1.88 -2.18 -7.78
CA VAL A 18 1.72 -1.29 -6.63
C VAL A 18 2.92 -0.36 -6.51
N VAL A 19 2.64 0.94 -6.41
CA VAL A 19 3.61 1.96 -6.01
C VAL A 19 3.12 2.61 -4.72
N PRO A 20 3.90 2.56 -3.62
CA PRO A 20 3.49 3.16 -2.37
C PRO A 20 3.14 4.64 -2.52
N LYS A 21 2.06 5.04 -1.82
CA LYS A 21 1.56 6.43 -1.75
C LYS A 21 1.09 7.00 -3.10
N CYS A 22 0.78 6.13 -4.07
CA CYS A 22 0.14 6.45 -5.34
C CYS A 22 -1.30 5.88 -5.41
N ALA A 23 -2.10 6.12 -4.38
CA ALA A 23 -3.49 5.64 -4.25
C ALA A 23 -3.66 4.11 -4.25
N CYS A 24 -2.65 3.37 -3.79
CA CYS A 24 -2.65 1.90 -3.78
C CYS A 24 -3.83 1.28 -2.99
N SER A 25 -4.25 1.89 -1.88
CA SER A 25 -5.38 1.40 -1.08
C SER A 25 -6.71 1.58 -1.82
N SER A 26 -6.92 2.75 -2.44
CA SER A 26 -8.14 3.01 -3.24
C SER A 26 -8.21 2.11 -4.47
N ILE A 27 -7.11 1.95 -5.20
CA ILE A 27 -7.04 1.05 -6.36
C ILE A 27 -7.28 -0.40 -5.91
N GLY A 28 -6.65 -0.82 -4.81
CA GLY A 28 -6.87 -2.13 -4.21
C GLY A 28 -8.34 -2.39 -3.86
N GLN A 29 -9.02 -1.42 -3.25
CA GLN A 29 -10.43 -1.51 -2.92
C GLN A 29 -11.32 -1.63 -4.17
N ILE A 30 -11.00 -0.90 -5.24
CA ILE A 30 -11.71 -1.01 -6.53
C ILE A 30 -11.50 -2.39 -7.16
N MET A 31 -10.26 -2.91 -7.14
CA MET A 31 -9.96 -4.26 -7.65
C MET A 31 -10.67 -5.34 -6.83
N TYR A 32 -10.73 -5.20 -5.50
CA TYR A 32 -11.47 -6.13 -4.66
C TYR A 32 -12.96 -6.09 -5.00
N TYR A 33 -13.53 -4.88 -5.11
CA TYR A 33 -14.92 -4.68 -5.48
C TYR A 33 -15.26 -5.29 -6.85
N SER A 34 -14.38 -5.21 -7.84
CA SER A 34 -14.70 -5.70 -9.19
C SER A 34 -15.00 -7.19 -9.25
N ASP A 35 -14.32 -8.00 -8.43
CA ASP A 35 -14.58 -9.44 -8.38
C ASP A 35 -15.63 -9.83 -7.31
N ASN A 36 -15.77 -9.02 -6.25
CA ASN A 36 -16.57 -9.39 -5.07
C ASN A 36 -17.92 -8.66 -4.95
N GLY A 37 -18.16 -7.60 -5.73
CA GLY A 37 -19.37 -6.77 -5.66
C GLY A 37 -19.51 -5.94 -4.38
N ARG A 38 -18.48 -5.91 -3.53
CA ARG A 38 -18.41 -5.17 -2.26
C ARG A 38 -16.99 -4.69 -2.00
N PHE A 39 -16.83 -3.63 -1.23
CA PHE A 39 -15.52 -3.22 -0.75
C PHE A 39 -15.04 -4.18 0.35
N PHE A 40 -13.72 -4.30 0.49
CA PHE A 40 -13.13 -5.01 1.62
C PHE A 40 -13.40 -4.23 2.91
N ASP A 41 -13.83 -4.93 3.96
CA ASP A 41 -14.11 -4.32 5.26
C ASP A 41 -12.80 -4.09 6.02
N GLY A 42 -12.28 -2.86 5.92
CA GLY A 42 -11.03 -2.43 6.54
C GLY A 42 -9.95 -2.04 5.51
N ASP A 43 -8.69 -2.19 5.89
CA ASP A 43 -7.57 -1.87 5.01
C ASP A 43 -7.30 -3.03 4.05
N VAL A 44 -7.53 -2.79 2.76
CA VAL A 44 -7.33 -3.79 1.70
C VAL A 44 -5.90 -4.33 1.63
N HIS A 45 -4.90 -3.64 2.19
CA HIS A 45 -3.56 -4.19 2.33
C HIS A 45 -3.53 -5.48 3.17
N ASP A 46 -4.47 -5.64 4.10
CA ASP A 46 -4.58 -6.77 5.02
C ASP A 46 -5.48 -7.90 4.50
N ALA A 47 -6.17 -7.70 3.37
CA ALA A 47 -6.99 -8.74 2.76
C ALA A 47 -6.14 -10.00 2.52
N ALA A 48 -6.52 -11.11 3.15
CA ALA A 48 -5.88 -12.42 3.01
C ALA A 48 -6.46 -13.25 1.85
N GLU A 49 -7.62 -12.83 1.35
CA GLU A 49 -8.43 -13.47 0.30
C GLU A 49 -9.10 -12.38 -0.56
N GLY A 50 -9.71 -12.75 -1.69
CA GLY A 50 -10.43 -11.84 -2.58
C GLY A 50 -9.55 -10.98 -3.48
N LEU A 51 -8.23 -11.14 -3.39
CA LEU A 51 -7.21 -10.55 -4.27
C LEU A 51 -5.95 -11.43 -4.27
N HIS A 52 -5.38 -11.70 -5.44
CA HIS A 52 -4.05 -12.26 -5.52
C HIS A 52 -3.00 -11.17 -5.22
N LYS A 53 -2.13 -11.41 -4.25
CA LYS A 53 -0.99 -10.53 -3.95
C LYS A 53 0.30 -11.33 -4.00
N TRP A 54 1.35 -10.80 -4.61
CA TRP A 54 2.65 -11.49 -4.67
C TRP A 54 3.21 -11.89 -3.29
N ALA A 55 2.84 -11.16 -2.24
CA ALA A 55 3.25 -11.49 -0.87
C ALA A 55 2.62 -12.79 -0.32
N MET A 56 1.56 -13.30 -0.97
CA MET A 56 0.92 -14.56 -0.64
C MET A 56 1.55 -15.67 -1.49
N GLU A 57 2.04 -16.73 -0.84
CA GLU A 57 2.77 -17.82 -1.50
C GLU A 57 1.93 -18.49 -2.60
N ASP A 58 0.68 -18.81 -2.30
CA ASP A 58 -0.25 -19.46 -3.23
C ASP A 58 -0.60 -18.59 -4.45
N SER A 59 -0.46 -17.26 -4.34
CA SER A 59 -0.70 -16.34 -5.46
C SER A 59 0.49 -16.19 -6.40
N GLN A 60 1.71 -16.53 -5.96
CA GLN A 60 2.92 -16.38 -6.78
C GLN A 60 2.87 -17.18 -8.09
N PRO A 61 2.50 -18.48 -8.13
CA PRO A 61 2.43 -19.22 -9.39
C PRO A 61 1.40 -18.63 -10.36
N LEU A 62 0.24 -18.20 -9.86
CA LEU A 62 -0.84 -17.60 -10.67
C LEU A 62 -0.40 -16.27 -11.29
N ILE A 63 0.12 -15.36 -10.48
CA ILE A 63 0.66 -14.07 -10.95
C ILE A 63 1.81 -14.28 -11.94
N ALA A 64 2.74 -15.20 -11.63
CA ALA A 64 3.89 -15.44 -12.50
C ALA A 64 3.47 -16.00 -13.86
N ALA A 65 2.51 -16.92 -13.89
CA ALA A 65 1.96 -17.47 -15.13
C ALA A 65 1.25 -16.39 -15.94
N ASN A 66 0.40 -15.58 -15.30
CA ASN A 66 -0.35 -14.52 -15.96
C ASN A 66 0.56 -13.43 -16.55
N VAL A 67 1.47 -12.89 -15.73
CA VAL A 67 2.39 -11.81 -16.13
C VAL A 67 3.33 -12.24 -17.25
N LYS A 68 3.92 -13.44 -17.17
CA LYS A 68 4.84 -13.93 -18.22
C LYS A 68 4.14 -14.24 -19.53
N ALA A 69 2.88 -14.67 -19.46
CA ALA A 69 2.07 -14.94 -20.64
C ALA A 69 1.35 -13.70 -21.16
N HIS A 70 1.50 -12.54 -20.52
CA HIS A 70 0.84 -11.28 -20.89
C HIS A 70 -0.68 -11.43 -21.08
N LYS A 71 -1.34 -12.21 -20.21
CA LYS A 71 -2.77 -12.56 -20.37
C LYS A 71 -3.71 -11.39 -20.06
N SER A 72 -3.28 -10.46 -19.22
CA SER A 72 -4.17 -9.50 -18.60
C SER A 72 -3.63 -8.08 -18.70
N TYR A 73 -4.54 -7.12 -18.63
CA TYR A 73 -4.16 -5.71 -18.63
C TYR A 73 -3.35 -5.39 -17.38
N ALA A 74 -2.11 -4.98 -17.58
CA ALA A 74 -1.21 -4.56 -16.52
C ALA A 74 -1.14 -3.03 -16.47
N PHE A 75 -1.33 -2.46 -15.28
CA PHE A 75 -1.24 -1.01 -15.09
C PHE A 75 -0.54 -0.64 -13.78
N THR A 76 -0.21 0.64 -13.66
CA THR A 76 0.26 1.24 -12.41
C THR A 76 -0.26 2.66 -12.29
N ALA A 77 -0.14 3.23 -11.10
CA ALA A 77 -0.42 4.62 -10.85
C ALA A 77 0.84 5.28 -10.28
N VAL A 78 1.13 6.48 -10.77
CA VAL A 78 2.22 7.31 -10.27
C VAL A 78 1.64 8.60 -9.68
N ARG A 79 2.42 9.23 -8.81
CA ARG A 79 2.09 10.50 -8.16
C ARG A 79 3.26 11.45 -8.32
N ASN A 80 2.95 12.75 -8.36
CA ASN A 80 3.98 13.79 -8.27
C ASN A 80 5.01 13.43 -7.18
N PRO A 81 6.32 13.41 -7.50
CA PRO A 81 7.35 12.91 -6.59
C PRO A 81 7.36 13.62 -5.22
N TYR A 82 7.18 14.95 -5.20
CA TYR A 82 7.16 15.72 -3.95
C TYR A 82 5.95 15.32 -3.08
N GLY A 83 4.76 15.28 -3.68
CA GLY A 83 3.56 14.83 -2.97
C GLY A 83 3.67 13.38 -2.48
N ARG A 84 4.32 12.50 -3.25
CA ARG A 84 4.57 11.11 -2.86
C ARG A 84 5.50 11.02 -1.65
N ILE A 85 6.61 11.77 -1.67
CA ILE A 85 7.59 11.79 -0.57
C ILE A 85 6.96 12.35 0.70
N LEU A 86 6.24 13.47 0.62
CA LEU A 86 5.54 14.04 1.77
C LEU A 86 4.52 13.06 2.34
N SER A 87 3.70 12.43 1.49
CA SER A 87 2.75 11.43 1.93
C SER A 87 3.44 10.23 2.60
N SER A 88 4.60 9.80 2.10
CA SER A 88 5.39 8.73 2.74
C SER A 88 6.01 9.18 4.06
N PHE A 89 6.43 10.43 4.15
CA PHE A 89 7.01 10.99 5.37
C PHE A 89 5.97 11.05 6.48
N PHE A 90 4.80 11.62 6.22
CA PHE A 90 3.73 11.66 7.21
C PHE A 90 3.27 10.26 7.61
N ASP A 91 3.08 9.37 6.64
CA ASP A 91 2.63 7.99 6.90
C ASP A 91 3.61 7.16 7.72
N LYS A 92 4.91 7.26 7.44
CA LYS A 92 5.93 6.41 8.09
C LYS A 92 6.56 7.06 9.30
N ILE A 93 6.88 8.34 9.21
CA ILE A 93 7.71 9.03 10.21
C ILE A 93 6.85 9.77 11.22
N CYS A 94 5.88 10.57 10.77
CA CYS A 94 5.05 11.36 11.68
C CYS A 94 3.94 10.53 12.34
N GLY A 95 3.33 9.63 11.56
CA GLY A 95 2.23 8.78 11.97
C GLY A 95 2.68 7.58 12.81
N ILE A 96 1.81 7.20 13.74
CA ILE A 96 1.97 5.98 14.52
C ILE A 96 1.63 4.80 13.61
N GLN A 97 2.57 3.85 13.47
CA GLN A 97 2.30 2.64 12.71
C GLN A 97 1.34 1.75 13.50
N ARG A 98 0.74 0.77 12.81
CA ARG A 98 -0.21 -0.18 13.41
C ARG A 98 0.32 -0.96 14.62
N ASN A 99 1.63 -1.04 14.81
CA ASN A 99 2.25 -1.65 16.00
C ASN A 99 2.33 -0.70 17.22
N GLY A 100 1.67 0.47 17.16
CA GLY A 100 1.69 1.49 18.20
C GLY A 100 2.99 2.29 18.28
N ARG A 101 3.90 2.14 17.31
CA ARG A 101 5.21 2.83 17.30
C ARG A 101 5.41 3.61 16.01
N ARG A 102 6.20 4.69 16.07
CA ARG A 102 6.64 5.40 14.86
C ARG A 102 7.76 4.62 14.15
N TYR A 103 7.77 4.64 12.82
CA TYR A 103 8.88 4.04 12.08
C TYR A 103 10.16 4.84 12.37
N ARG A 104 11.22 4.16 12.84
CA ARG A 104 12.45 4.80 13.32
C ARG A 104 12.15 5.91 14.34
N GLY A 105 11.32 5.62 15.36
CA GLY A 105 10.91 6.58 16.39
C GLY A 105 12.07 7.32 17.08
N ASN A 106 13.27 6.72 17.14
CA ASN A 106 14.48 7.37 17.64
C ASN A 106 14.95 8.58 16.80
N LEU A 107 14.56 8.67 15.52
CA LEU A 107 14.88 9.81 14.65
C LEU A 107 13.88 10.96 14.80
N VAL A 108 12.70 10.72 15.39
CA VAL A 108 11.63 11.72 15.48
C VAL A 108 12.08 12.96 16.27
N PRO A 109 12.70 12.85 17.47
CA PRO A 109 13.18 14.03 18.19
C PRO A 109 14.18 14.88 17.39
N LEU A 110 15.09 14.22 16.65
CA LEU A 110 16.06 14.90 15.79
C LEU A 110 15.37 15.65 14.65
N LEU A 111 14.35 15.06 14.03
CA LEU A 111 13.60 15.69 12.94
C LEU A 111 12.80 16.89 13.44
N VAL A 112 12.12 16.76 14.59
CA VAL A 112 11.40 17.85 15.26
C VAL A 112 12.36 18.99 15.57
N GLN A 113 13.50 18.71 16.19
CA GLN A 113 14.49 19.73 16.57
C GLN A 113 15.11 20.42 15.35
N LYS A 114 15.48 19.66 14.31
CA LYS A 114 16.24 20.18 13.17
C LYS A 114 15.36 20.90 12.15
N TYR A 115 14.12 20.45 11.98
CA TYR A 115 13.23 20.92 10.91
C TYR A 115 11.95 21.57 11.42
N GLY A 116 11.71 21.62 12.74
CA GLY A 116 10.52 22.24 13.32
C GLY A 116 9.22 21.55 12.93
N VAL A 117 9.27 20.26 12.61
CA VAL A 117 8.07 19.49 12.21
C VAL A 117 7.29 19.04 13.44
N GLU A 118 5.97 19.19 13.40
CA GLU A 118 5.06 18.57 14.36
C GLU A 118 4.69 17.16 13.90
N VAL A 119 4.60 16.23 14.85
CA VAL A 119 4.20 14.84 14.61
C VAL A 119 2.93 14.54 15.39
N GLY A 120 2.16 13.56 14.93
CA GLY A 120 0.87 13.22 15.54
C GLY A 120 1.10 12.73 16.96
N ASP A 121 0.29 13.15 17.91
CA ASP A 121 0.42 12.82 19.33
C ASP A 121 -0.93 12.29 19.86
N PRO A 122 -0.98 11.03 20.34
CA PRO A 122 -2.19 10.48 20.92
C PRO A 122 -2.70 11.26 22.13
N GLU A 123 -1.81 11.92 22.89
CA GLU A 123 -2.18 12.60 24.12
C GLU A 123 -2.98 13.89 23.87
N ASN A 124 -2.78 14.54 22.72
CA ASN A 124 -3.50 15.76 22.35
C ASN A 124 -4.55 15.55 21.24
N GLY A 125 -4.76 14.30 20.82
CA GLY A 125 -5.72 13.94 19.77
C GLY A 125 -5.33 14.42 18.36
N PHE A 126 -4.07 14.80 18.15
CA PHE A 126 -3.57 15.18 16.83
C PHE A 126 -3.13 13.93 16.06
N GLU A 127 -3.93 13.51 15.10
CA GLU A 127 -3.65 12.34 14.26
C GLU A 127 -3.19 12.75 12.84
N PHE A 128 -2.23 11.99 12.29
CA PHE A 128 -1.74 12.09 10.90
C PHE A 128 -2.05 10.81 10.12
#